data_AF-A0A973JIM9-F1
#
_entry.id   AF-A0A973JIM9-F1
#
_cell.length_a   1.000
_cell.length_b   1.000
_cell.length_c   1.000
_cell.angle_alpha   90.00
_cell.angle_beta   90.00
_cell.angle_gamma   90.00
#
_symmetry.space_group_name_H-M   'P 1'
#
loop_
_entity.id
_entity.type
_entity.pdbx_description
1 polymer ?
#
loop_
_entity_poly.entity_id
_entity_poly.type
_entity_poly.pdbx_seq_one_letter_code
_entity_poly.pdbx_strand_id
1 'polypeptide(L)' 'MLTSARTALTAPAYPAYRPFAAVVARVLRLSPHMLRVTFTSDDFAVLGTSGLDQRIKLLVPHADGTLCDVG' A
#
# COMPACT_ATOMS: atom_id res chain seq x y z
N MET A 1 1.94 -13.15 -41.27
CA MET A 1 2.08 -12.73 -39.86
C MET A 1 2.56 -13.91 -39.05
N LEU A 2 3.70 -13.80 -38.35
CA LEU A 2 4.14 -14.78 -37.36
C LEU A 2 3.85 -14.20 -35.98
N THR A 3 2.97 -14.85 -35.20
CA THR A 3 2.72 -14.49 -33.80
C THR A 3 3.44 -15.53 -32.94
N SER A 4 4.49 -15.13 -32.23
CA SER A 4 5.12 -16.01 -31.23
C SER A 4 4.21 -16.16 -30.03
N ALA A 5 3.99 -17.40 -29.58
CA ALA A 5 3.30 -17.68 -28.33
C ALA A 5 4.17 -17.19 -27.15
N ARG A 6 3.62 -16.32 -26.32
CA ARG A 6 4.28 -15.85 -25.10
C ARG A 6 4.03 -16.87 -24.00
N THR A 7 5.08 -17.53 -23.51
CA THR A 7 5.01 -18.35 -22.30
C THR A 7 4.65 -17.43 -21.13
N ALA A 8 3.49 -17.68 -20.52
CA ALA A 8 3.08 -17.00 -19.30
C ALA A 8 3.94 -17.53 -18.14
N LEU A 9 4.77 -16.69 -17.53
CA LEU A 9 5.40 -17.02 -16.27
C LEU A 9 4.31 -17.04 -15.19
N THR A 10 4.23 -18.13 -14.44
CA THR A 10 3.39 -18.22 -13.25
C THR A 10 3.92 -17.22 -12.23
N ALA A 11 3.14 -16.18 -11.94
CA ALA A 11 3.49 -15.25 -10.88
C ALA A 11 3.49 -15.98 -9.53
N PRO A 12 4.39 -15.65 -8.58
CA PRO A 12 4.37 -16.24 -7.25
C PRO A 12 3.02 -15.97 -6.58
N ALA A 13 2.48 -16.97 -5.87
CA ALA A 13 1.27 -16.82 -5.06
C ALA A 13 1.60 -16.05 -3.77
N TYR A 14 1.50 -14.72 -3.83
CA TYR A 14 1.41 -13.90 -2.62
C TYR A 14 -0.06 -13.88 -2.15
N PRO A 15 -0.34 -13.74 -0.84
CA PRO A 15 -1.67 -13.33 -0.43
C PRO A 15 -2.04 -12.07 -1.22
N ALA A 16 -3.27 -12.00 -1.72
CA ALA A 16 -3.71 -10.95 -2.64
C ALA A 16 -3.47 -9.53 -2.11
N TYR A 17 -3.26 -9.39 -0.79
CA TYR A 17 -2.84 -8.18 -0.11
C TYR A 17 -1.80 -8.52 0.97
N ARG A 18 -0.71 -7.75 1.03
CA ARG A 18 0.23 -7.75 2.16
C ARG A 18 -0.04 -6.48 3.01
N PRO A 19 -0.33 -6.58 4.31
CA PRO A 19 -0.38 -5.41 5.18
C PRO A 19 1.03 -4.84 5.39
N PHE A 20 1.12 -3.52 5.58
CA PHE A 20 2.39 -2.85 5.88
C PHE A 20 2.24 -2.10 7.20
N ALA A 21 3.11 -2.41 8.17
CA ALA A 21 3.24 -1.57 9.36
C ALA A 21 3.90 -0.25 8.94
N ALA A 22 3.17 0.84 9.09
CA ALA A 22 3.62 2.16 8.67
C ALA A 22 3.46 3.17 9.80
N VAL A 23 4.38 4.12 9.85
CA VAL A 23 4.32 5.25 10.78
C VAL A 23 4.13 6.55 10.02
N VAL A 24 3.54 7.55 10.68
CA VAL A 24 3.39 8.89 10.11
C VAL A 24 4.75 9.60 10.14
N ALA A 25 5.31 9.86 8.97
CA ALA A 25 6.55 10.63 8.83
C ALA A 25 6.27 12.15 8.82
N ARG A 26 5.12 12.57 8.27
CA ARG A 26 4.74 13.98 8.18
C ARG A 26 3.23 14.18 8.11
N VAL A 27 2.76 15.26 8.71
CA VAL A 27 1.41 15.80 8.51
C VAL A 27 1.52 17.24 8.03
N LEU A 28 0.85 17.57 6.93
CA LEU A 28 0.80 18.92 6.37
C LEU A 28 -0.66 19.33 6.15
N ARG A 29 -1.08 20.46 6.73
CA ARG A 29 -2.38 21.06 6.44
C ARG A 29 -2.31 21.85 5.14
N LEU A 30 -3.13 21.48 4.17
CA LEU A 30 -3.22 22.17 2.87
C LEU A 30 -4.33 23.22 2.87
N SER A 31 -5.40 23.00 3.64
CA SER A 31 -6.52 23.92 3.81
C SER A 31 -7.21 23.65 5.16
N PRO A 32 -8.23 24.43 5.58
CA PRO A 32 -8.93 24.20 6.84
C PRO A 32 -9.45 22.76 7.04
N HIS A 33 -9.84 22.08 5.96
CA HIS A 33 -10.43 20.73 6.01
C HIS A 33 -9.65 19.67 5.22
N MET A 34 -8.40 19.97 4.82
CA MET A 34 -7.57 19.04 4.04
C MET A 34 -6.18 18.88 4.64
N LEU A 35 -5.85 17.63 5.00
CA LEU A 35 -4.53 17.21 5.46
C LEU A 35 -3.87 16.29 4.42
N ARG A 36 -2.58 16.51 4.18
CA ARG A 36 -1.68 15.55 3.52
C ARG A 36 -0.87 14.83 4.58
N VAL A 37 -0.98 13.52 4.62
CA VAL A 37 -0.21 12.65 5.52
C VAL A 37 0.80 11.86 4.70
N THR A 38 2.05 11.86 5.13
CA THR A 38 3.12 11.05 4.54
C THR A 38 3.43 9.91 5.49
N PHE A 39 3.31 8.67 4.99
CA PHE A 39 3.65 7.46 5.71
C PHE A 39 5.04 6.98 5.29
N THR A 40 5.73 6.29 6.20
CA THR A 40 6.99 5.58 5.92
C THR A 40 6.98 4.19 6.53
N SER A 41 7.72 3.28 5.92
CA SER A 41 7.96 1.91 6.39
C SER A 41 9.20 1.37 5.68
N ASP A 42 9.99 0.56 6.37
CA ASP A 42 11.14 -0.14 5.78
C ASP A 42 10.70 -1.10 4.65
N ASP A 43 9.45 -1.54 4.69
CA ASP A 43 8.88 -2.49 3.73
C ASP A 43 8.29 -1.82 2.47
N PHE A 44 8.21 -0.49 2.39
CA PHE A 44 7.58 0.18 1.25
C PHE A 44 8.35 0.02 -0.08
N ALA A 45 9.57 -0.52 -0.06
CA ALA A 45 10.33 -0.84 -1.26
C ALA A 45 9.60 -1.80 -2.23
N VAL A 46 8.65 -2.59 -1.73
CA VAL A 46 7.85 -3.54 -2.53
C VAL A 46 6.39 -3.12 -2.69
N LEU A 47 6.03 -1.90 -2.27
CA LEU A 47 4.68 -1.38 -2.45
C LEU A 47 4.40 -1.20 -3.94
N GLY A 48 3.27 -1.72 -4.42
CA GLY A 48 2.87 -1.58 -5.81
C GLY A 48 2.77 -0.10 -6.21
N THR A 49 3.18 0.23 -7.44
CA THR A 49 3.15 1.59 -8.00
C THR A 49 2.23 1.65 -9.21
N SER A 50 1.04 1.07 -9.09
CA SER A 50 0.10 0.81 -10.20
C SER A 50 -0.38 2.07 -10.94
N GLY A 51 -0.06 3.27 -10.45
CA GLY A 51 -0.20 4.52 -11.19
C GLY A 51 -1.47 5.29 -10.84
N LEU A 52 -2.12 5.87 -11.86
CA LEU A 52 -3.21 6.82 -11.68
C LEU A 52 -4.40 6.21 -10.91
N ASP A 53 -4.94 7.00 -9.97
CA ASP A 53 -6.03 6.61 -9.06
C ASP A 53 -5.75 5.33 -8.24
N GLN A 54 -4.48 5.01 -8.00
CA GLN A 54 -4.12 3.98 -7.03
C GLN A 54 -4.55 4.40 -5.62
N ARG A 55 -5.32 3.53 -4.96
CA ARG A 55 -5.80 3.72 -3.59
C ARG A 55 -5.33 2.59 -2.70
N ILE A 56 -5.10 2.91 -1.44
CA ILE A 56 -4.76 1.96 -0.39
C ILE A 56 -5.89 1.88 0.63
N LYS A 57 -5.94 0.77 1.38
CA LYS A 57 -6.78 0.65 2.57
C LYS A 57 -5.94 1.06 3.77
N LEU A 58 -6.42 2.03 4.54
CA LEU A 58 -5.82 2.41 5.82
C LEU A 58 -6.59 1.73 6.94
N LEU A 59 -5.89 0.96 7.75
CA LEU A 59 -6.39 0.45 9.02
C LEU A 59 -5.82 1.35 10.12
N VAL A 60 -6.70 1.93 10.92
CA VAL A 60 -6.30 2.76 12.06
C VAL A 60 -6.21 1.89 13.31
N PRO A 61 -5.28 2.18 14.24
CA PRO A 61 -5.22 1.49 15.51
C PRO A 61 -6.55 1.60 16.27
N HIS A 62 -6.80 0.61 17.13
CA HIS A 62 -7.81 0.73 18.17
C HIS A 62 -7.48 1.88 19.13
N ALA A 63 -8.46 2.30 19.93
CA ALA A 63 -8.28 3.41 20.87
C ALA A 63 -7.15 3.19 21.88
N ASP A 64 -6.84 1.94 22.20
CA ASP A 64 -5.73 1.52 23.07
C ASP A 64 -4.36 1.46 22.34
N GLY A 65 -4.33 1.83 21.06
CA GLY A 65 -3.14 1.81 20.22
C GLY A 65 -2.81 0.45 19.61
N THR A 66 -3.60 -0.59 19.89
CA THR A 66 -3.37 -1.91 19.30
C THR A 66 -3.72 -1.91 17.81
N LEU A 67 -2.94 -2.67 17.03
CA LEU A 67 -3.21 -2.88 15.61
C LEU A 67 -4.11 -4.10 15.43
N CYS A 68 -5.01 -4.02 14.44
CA CYS A 68 -5.76 -5.18 13.98
C CYS A 68 -4.81 -6.24 13.41
N ASP A 69 -5.04 -7.50 13.74
CA ASP A 69 -4.38 -8.63 13.08
C ASP A 69 -5.02 -8.83 11.70
N VAL A 70 -4.23 -8.60 10.64
CA VAL A 70 -4.69 -8.64 9.25
C VAL A 70 -4.15 -9.85 8.48
N GLY A 71 -3.49 -10.79 9.17
CA GLY A 71 -2.96 -12.03 8.58
C GLY A 71 -1.50 -11.94 8.15
#